data_AF-A0A519X1C0-F1
#
_entry.id   AF-A0A519X1C0-F1
#
_cell.length_a   1.000
_cell.length_b   1.000
_cell.length_c   1.000
_cell.angle_alpha   90.00
_cell.angle_beta   90.00
_cell.angle_gamma   90.00
#
_symmetry.space_group_name_H-M   'P 1'
#
loop_
_entity.id
_entity.type
_entity.pdbx_description
1 polymer ?
#
loop_
_entity_poly.entity_id
_entity_poly.type
_entity_poly.pdbx_seq_one_letter_code
_entity_poly.pdbx_strand_id
1 'polypeptide(L)'
;MIRPLLSYILLFCVLLAMPILSKAATDPLRGRDLFTEKPNRLVSWLGYIKSNLKEGISNVPMFIIEDTDTYAKIICVPSKPTDWNSKFKGKSSAQKASITKTLAQGIHDRSIGANQFSIFAFVKQVTNTKRNVKSSRSNDITFPSRIFVYVSSGRKWIKITEKVVTNISDYGNLQYQTATATL
;
A
#
# COMPACT_ATOMS: atom_id res chain seq x y z
N MET A 1 -52.54 3.98 -51.45
CA MET A 1 -52.29 2.89 -50.47
C MET A 1 -50.79 2.68 -50.34
N ILE A 2 -50.29 2.81 -49.10
CA ILE A 2 -49.02 2.29 -48.53
C ILE A 2 -47.68 2.92 -49.01
N ARG A 3 -47.16 3.86 -48.20
CA ARG A 3 -45.73 4.02 -47.82
C ARG A 3 -45.48 3.13 -46.57
N PRO A 4 -44.24 2.93 -46.05
CA PRO A 4 -42.92 2.76 -46.66
C PRO A 4 -42.17 1.51 -46.11
N LEU A 5 -41.16 0.98 -46.83
CA LEU A 5 -40.19 0.03 -46.27
C LEU A 5 -39.09 0.78 -45.49
N LEU A 6 -39.32 0.98 -44.19
CA LEU A 6 -38.28 1.15 -43.17
C LEU A 6 -38.44 -0.02 -42.20
N SER A 7 -37.54 -1.00 -42.22
CA SER A 7 -37.22 -1.90 -41.08
C SER A 7 -36.41 -3.11 -41.56
N TYR A 8 -35.12 -2.92 -41.77
CA TYR A 8 -34.12 -3.97 -41.54
C TYR A 8 -33.00 -3.30 -40.74
N ILE A 9 -33.23 -3.06 -39.46
CA ILE A 9 -32.83 -4.00 -38.40
C ILE A 9 -31.30 -4.20 -38.46
N LEU A 10 -30.62 -3.13 -38.03
CA LEU A 10 -29.45 -3.17 -37.17
C LEU A 10 -29.60 -4.31 -36.15
N LEU A 11 -29.13 -5.51 -36.47
CA LEU A 11 -29.11 -6.64 -35.54
C LEU A 11 -27.88 -7.49 -35.76
N PHE A 12 -26.70 -6.87 -35.78
CA PHE A 12 -25.43 -7.57 -35.74
C PHE A 12 -24.35 -6.69 -35.09
N CYS A 13 -24.57 -6.25 -33.84
CA CYS A 13 -23.48 -5.70 -33.02
C CYS A 13 -23.74 -5.62 -31.51
N VAL A 14 -24.74 -6.33 -30.98
CA VAL A 14 -25.03 -6.31 -29.53
C VAL A 14 -25.10 -7.74 -28.99
N LEU A 15 -23.96 -8.42 -29.02
CA LEU A 15 -23.73 -9.67 -28.28
C LEU A 15 -22.22 -9.90 -28.22
N LEU A 16 -21.57 -9.21 -27.29
CA LEU A 16 -20.31 -9.58 -26.60
C LEU A 16 -19.81 -8.40 -25.74
N ALA A 17 -20.72 -7.76 -25.01
CA ALA A 17 -20.35 -6.98 -23.83
C ALA A 17 -21.00 -7.68 -22.64
N MET A 18 -20.48 -8.86 -22.30
CA MET A 18 -20.68 -9.35 -20.94
C MET A 18 -20.11 -8.27 -20.03
N PRO A 19 -20.91 -7.65 -19.14
CA PRO A 19 -20.29 -6.95 -18.03
C PRO A 19 -19.62 -8.07 -17.25
N ILE A 20 -18.28 -8.10 -17.28
CA ILE A 20 -17.53 -8.70 -16.20
C ILE A 20 -18.03 -7.93 -14.99
N LEU A 21 -19.00 -8.53 -14.28
CA LEU A 21 -19.47 -8.09 -12.99
C LEU A 21 -18.28 -8.32 -12.05
N SER A 22 -17.27 -7.46 -12.20
CA SER A 22 -16.19 -7.27 -11.26
C SER A 22 -16.91 -6.90 -9.99
N LYS A 23 -17.14 -7.90 -9.12
CA LYS A 23 -17.56 -7.72 -7.74
C LYS A 23 -16.85 -6.46 -7.26
N ALA A 24 -17.60 -5.37 -7.04
CA ALA A 24 -17.02 -4.10 -6.65
C ALA A 24 -16.13 -4.42 -5.46
N ALA A 25 -14.81 -4.28 -5.63
CA ALA A 25 -13.90 -4.69 -4.58
C ALA A 25 -14.21 -3.80 -3.39
N THR A 26 -14.81 -4.41 -2.36
CA THR A 26 -15.20 -3.70 -1.16
C THR A 26 -13.95 -3.03 -0.62
N ASP A 27 -14.02 -1.72 -0.36
CA ASP A 27 -12.90 -0.95 0.19
C ASP A 27 -12.32 -1.69 1.42
N PRO A 28 -11.07 -2.19 1.35
CA PRO A 28 -10.52 -3.04 2.39
C PRO A 28 -10.33 -2.36 3.74
N LEU A 29 -10.32 -1.01 3.80
CA LEU A 29 -10.10 -0.26 5.04
C LEU A 29 -11.32 0.53 5.49
N ARG A 30 -12.50 0.34 4.89
CA ARG A 30 -13.71 1.09 5.28
C ARG A 30 -14.01 0.92 6.77
N GLY A 31 -13.78 1.97 7.55
CA GLY A 31 -14.02 1.99 9.01
C GLY A 31 -12.97 1.26 9.85
N ARG A 32 -11.87 0.79 9.26
CA ARG A 32 -10.78 0.10 9.96
C ARG A 32 -9.61 1.04 10.21
N ASP A 33 -8.95 0.90 11.36
CA ASP A 33 -7.64 1.52 11.59
C ASP A 33 -6.58 0.45 11.84
N LEU A 34 -5.64 0.41 10.88
CA LEU A 34 -4.50 -0.48 10.84
C LEU A 34 -3.60 -0.41 12.09
N PHE A 35 -3.59 0.70 12.83
CA PHE A 35 -2.78 0.81 14.05
C PHE A 35 -3.49 0.32 15.33
N THR A 36 -4.81 0.25 15.36
CA THR A 36 -5.58 -0.15 16.55
C THR A 36 -6.05 -1.60 16.51
N GLU A 37 -6.28 -2.15 15.32
CA GLU A 37 -6.63 -3.56 15.20
C GLU A 37 -5.42 -4.43 15.55
N LYS A 38 -5.64 -5.56 16.22
CA LYS A 38 -4.58 -6.50 16.61
C LYS A 38 -4.45 -7.62 15.56
N PRO A 39 -3.67 -7.45 14.48
CA PRO A 39 -3.08 -8.60 13.80
C PRO A 39 -1.69 -8.90 14.37
N ASN A 40 -1.15 -10.06 14.00
CA ASN A 40 0.26 -10.41 14.15
C ASN A 40 1.13 -9.37 13.42
N ARG A 41 1.46 -8.27 14.10
CA ARG A 41 2.23 -7.17 13.55
C ARG A 41 3.70 -7.52 13.56
N LEU A 42 4.25 -7.76 12.39
CA LEU A 42 5.70 -7.73 12.20
C LEU A 42 6.12 -6.27 12.02
N VAL A 43 6.45 -5.63 13.15
CA VAL A 43 7.14 -4.35 13.17
C VAL A 43 8.55 -4.59 12.65
N SER A 44 8.81 -4.24 11.39
CA SER A 44 10.08 -4.61 10.77
C SER A 44 10.50 -3.67 9.63
N TRP A 45 11.54 -2.89 9.97
CA TRP A 45 12.62 -2.37 9.13
C TRP A 45 12.55 -0.93 8.63
N LEU A 46 13.70 -0.27 8.77
CA LEU A 46 14.12 0.95 8.11
C LEU A 46 14.39 0.61 6.63
N GLY A 47 13.38 0.79 5.78
CA GLY A 47 13.41 0.48 4.35
C GLY A 47 14.14 1.52 3.52
N TYR A 48 14.25 1.22 2.22
CA TYR A 48 14.71 2.16 1.21
C TYR A 48 13.61 2.34 0.18
N ILE A 49 13.28 3.59 -0.11
CA ILE A 49 12.38 3.97 -1.20
C ILE A 49 13.26 4.59 -2.28
N LYS A 50 13.36 3.96 -3.45
CA LYS A 50 14.27 4.37 -4.51
C LYS A 50 13.56 4.29 -5.86
N SER A 51 13.83 5.24 -6.75
CA SER A 51 13.51 5.09 -8.16
C SER A 51 14.67 4.47 -8.91
N ASN A 52 14.44 4.14 -10.18
CA ASN A 52 15.50 3.74 -11.10
C ASN A 52 16.60 4.82 -11.27
N LEU A 53 16.39 6.05 -10.77
CA LEU A 53 17.25 7.23 -10.95
C LEU A 53 18.22 7.52 -9.79
N LYS A 54 18.60 6.51 -9.00
CA LYS A 54 19.62 6.57 -7.92
C LYS A 54 19.27 7.39 -6.67
N GLU A 55 18.39 8.39 -6.73
CA GLU A 55 17.89 9.10 -5.55
C GLU A 55 16.92 8.22 -4.74
N GLY A 56 17.10 8.21 -3.43
CA GLY A 56 16.28 7.39 -2.55
C GLY A 56 16.19 7.93 -1.13
N ILE A 57 15.04 7.67 -0.51
CA ILE A 57 14.79 7.92 0.90
C ILE A 57 15.24 6.68 1.65
N SER A 58 16.25 6.82 2.50
CA SER A 58 16.80 5.73 3.26
C SER A 58 16.19 5.67 4.65
N ASN A 59 16.32 4.51 5.27
CA ASN A 59 15.91 4.27 6.64
C ASN A 59 14.44 4.68 6.92
N VAL A 60 13.53 4.40 6.00
CA VAL A 60 12.12 4.74 6.12
C VAL A 60 11.45 3.74 7.07
N PRO A 61 10.79 4.15 8.16
CA PRO A 61 10.04 3.22 8.99
C PRO A 61 8.96 2.50 8.17
N MET A 62 8.94 1.18 8.26
CA MET A 62 7.94 0.34 7.59
C MET A 62 7.30 -0.64 8.57
N PHE A 63 6.02 -0.93 8.32
CA PHE A 63 5.26 -1.92 9.07
C PHE A 63 4.60 -2.88 8.09
N ILE A 64 4.59 -4.16 8.44
CA ILE A 64 3.82 -5.17 7.71
C ILE A 64 2.74 -5.67 8.65
N ILE A 65 1.51 -5.55 8.18
CA ILE A 65 0.32 -6.04 8.86
C ILE A 65 -0.27 -7.09 7.96
N GLU A 66 -0.37 -8.30 8.48
CA GLU A 66 -1.00 -9.41 7.78
C GLU A 66 -2.04 -10.03 8.71
N ASP A 67 -3.28 -10.08 8.23
CA ASP A 67 -4.38 -10.83 8.82
C ASP A 67 -4.94 -11.83 7.80
N THR A 68 -6.01 -12.54 8.15
CA THR A 68 -6.60 -13.59 7.32
C THR A 68 -7.02 -13.11 5.94
N ASP A 69 -7.39 -11.84 5.81
CA ASP A 69 -8.03 -11.29 4.62
C ASP A 69 -7.29 -10.06 4.05
N THR A 70 -6.23 -9.61 4.72
CA THR A 70 -5.56 -8.34 4.46
C THR A 70 -4.06 -8.47 4.60
N TYR A 71 -3.34 -8.05 3.56
CA TYR A 71 -1.94 -7.67 3.66
C TYR A 71 -1.85 -6.16 3.51
N ALA A 72 -1.19 -5.49 4.46
CA ALA A 72 -0.92 -4.07 4.40
C ALA A 72 0.56 -3.80 4.67
N LYS A 73 1.23 -3.12 3.73
CA LYS A 73 2.54 -2.52 3.96
C LYS A 73 2.35 -1.05 4.26
N ILE A 74 2.76 -0.61 5.44
CA ILE A 74 2.76 0.80 5.82
C ILE A 74 4.17 1.35 5.65
N ILE A 75 4.30 2.52 5.02
CA ILE A 75 5.55 3.28 4.93
C ILE A 75 5.34 4.65 5.58
N CYS A 76 6.32 5.11 6.35
CA CYS A 76 6.28 6.43 7.01
C CYS A 76 7.35 7.31 6.38
N VAL A 77 6.95 8.11 5.39
CA VAL A 77 7.86 8.96 4.62
C VAL A 77 8.17 10.23 5.43
N PRO A 78 9.44 10.50 5.77
CA PRO A 78 9.79 11.69 6.54
C PRO A 78 9.52 12.95 5.70
N SER A 79 8.95 13.99 6.32
CA SER A 79 8.67 15.27 5.63
C SER A 79 9.95 16.01 5.19
N LYS A 80 11.10 15.67 5.77
CA LYS A 80 12.43 16.21 5.40
C LYS A 80 13.44 15.08 5.16
N PRO A 81 13.46 14.46 3.97
CA PRO A 81 14.30 13.29 3.68
C PRO A 81 15.80 13.51 3.88
N THR A 82 16.32 14.70 3.56
CA THR A 82 17.75 15.02 3.70
C THR A 82 18.18 15.04 5.17
N ASP A 83 17.44 15.77 6.01
CA ASP A 83 17.65 15.83 7.47
C ASP A 83 17.43 14.46 8.11
N TRP A 84 16.52 13.66 7.56
CA TRP A 84 16.27 12.30 8.01
C TRP A 84 17.48 11.40 7.76
N ASN A 85 17.95 11.35 6.51
CA ASN A 85 19.06 10.49 6.12
C ASN A 85 20.34 10.80 6.93
N SER A 86 20.60 12.09 7.22
CA SER A 86 21.77 12.50 8.00
C SER A 86 21.75 11.95 9.43
N LYS A 87 20.57 11.82 10.05
CA LYS A 87 20.41 11.24 11.39
C LYS A 87 20.88 9.79 11.50
N PHE A 88 20.98 9.05 10.40
CA PHE A 88 21.41 7.64 10.41
C PHE A 88 22.85 7.42 9.95
N LYS A 89 23.53 8.48 9.49
CA LYS A 89 24.93 8.42 9.06
C LYS A 89 25.84 8.06 10.24
N GLY A 90 26.73 7.09 10.05
CA GLY A 90 27.68 6.64 11.08
C GLY A 90 27.07 5.79 12.20
N LYS A 91 25.77 5.50 12.19
CA LYS A 91 25.13 4.66 13.22
C LYS A 91 25.34 3.16 12.98
N SER A 92 25.60 2.43 14.05
CA SER A 92 25.71 0.96 14.04
C SER A 92 24.34 0.29 13.84
N SER A 93 24.35 -0.99 13.46
CA SER A 93 23.11 -1.77 13.32
C SER A 93 22.28 -1.81 14.60
N ALA A 94 22.93 -1.89 15.78
CA ALA A 94 22.26 -1.86 17.07
C ALA A 94 21.58 -0.51 17.35
N GLN A 95 22.24 0.60 17.01
CA GLN A 95 21.66 1.93 17.14
C GLN A 95 20.47 2.13 16.20
N LYS A 96 20.58 1.66 14.95
CA LYS A 96 19.48 1.69 13.98
C LYS A 96 18.29 0.86 14.47
N ALA A 97 18.52 -0.32 15.04
CA ALA A 97 17.48 -1.15 15.63
C ALA A 97 16.78 -0.45 16.82
N SER A 98 17.54 0.18 17.71
CA SER A 98 16.99 0.95 18.84
C SER A 98 16.11 2.12 18.37
N ILE A 99 16.57 2.87 17.36
CA ILE A 99 15.79 3.94 16.73
C ILE A 99 14.50 3.38 16.12
N THR A 100 14.59 2.25 15.40
CA THR A 100 13.43 1.59 14.80
C THR A 100 12.38 1.24 15.85
N LYS A 101 12.79 0.65 16.98
CA LYS A 101 11.89 0.28 18.08
C LYS A 101 11.18 1.52 18.65
N THR A 102 11.95 2.59 18.89
CA THR A 102 11.40 3.84 19.45
C THR A 102 10.41 4.50 18.49
N LEU A 103 10.75 4.60 17.21
CA LEU A 103 9.88 5.15 16.18
C LEU A 103 8.62 4.32 16.00
N ALA A 104 8.75 2.99 15.98
CA ALA A 104 7.61 2.11 15.86
C ALA A 104 6.61 2.31 17.00
N GLN A 105 7.11 2.41 18.23
CA GLN A 105 6.28 2.69 19.40
C GLN A 105 5.64 4.08 19.31
N GLY A 106 6.40 5.11 18.92
CA GLY A 106 5.86 6.47 18.82
C GLY A 106 4.81 6.63 17.72
N ILE A 107 4.99 5.97 16.57
CA ILE A 107 4.00 5.96 15.48
C ILE A 107 2.76 5.18 15.92
N HIS A 108 2.94 4.04 16.59
CA HIS A 108 1.85 3.24 17.12
C HIS A 108 0.99 4.02 18.13
N ASP A 109 1.64 4.66 19.10
CA ASP A 109 0.99 5.44 20.15
C ASP A 109 0.50 6.81 19.62
N ARG A 110 0.78 7.09 18.34
CA ARG A 110 0.49 8.35 17.66
C ARG A 110 1.15 9.58 18.30
N SER A 111 2.21 9.39 19.08
CA SER A 111 3.06 10.48 19.58
C SER A 111 4.00 11.01 18.49
N ILE A 112 4.24 10.21 17.44
CA ILE A 112 4.98 10.57 16.23
C ILE A 112 4.00 10.49 15.05
N GLY A 113 3.47 11.63 14.63
CA GLY A 113 2.36 11.71 13.67
C GLY A 113 2.63 12.54 12.40
N ALA A 114 1.55 13.02 11.79
CA ALA A 114 1.50 13.68 10.48
C ALA A 114 2.45 14.89 10.31
N ASN A 115 2.90 15.51 11.41
CA ASN A 115 3.81 16.65 11.39
C ASN A 115 5.26 16.27 11.07
N GLN A 116 5.61 14.98 11.21
CA GLN A 116 6.96 14.48 10.97
C GLN A 116 7.03 13.49 9.81
N PHE A 117 5.91 12.80 9.54
CA PHE A 117 5.83 11.77 8.52
C PHE A 117 4.51 11.82 7.76
N SER A 118 4.59 11.66 6.44
CA SER A 118 3.46 11.22 5.61
C SER A 118 3.38 9.70 5.68
N ILE A 119 2.28 9.16 6.21
CA ILE A 119 2.11 7.73 6.43
C ILE A 119 1.18 7.16 5.37
N PHE A 120 1.65 6.18 4.59
CA PHE A 120 0.89 5.52 3.54
C PHE A 120 0.71 4.04 3.83
N ALA A 121 -0.43 3.47 3.44
CA ALA A 121 -0.69 2.05 3.48
C ALA A 121 -0.94 1.51 2.07
N PHE A 122 -0.26 0.42 1.71
CA PHE A 122 -0.43 -0.33 0.47
C PHE A 122 -1.11 -1.65 0.83
N VAL A 123 -2.39 -1.75 0.51
CA VAL A 123 -3.28 -2.80 1.00
C VAL A 123 -3.68 -3.73 -0.14
N LYS A 124 -3.61 -5.03 0.12
CA LYS A 124 -4.10 -6.10 -0.74
C LYS A 124 -5.14 -6.91 0.05
N GLN A 125 -6.28 -7.20 -0.56
CA GLN A 125 -7.18 -8.23 -0.05
C GLN A 125 -6.60 -9.61 -0.38
N VAL A 126 -6.39 -10.43 0.65
CA VAL A 126 -5.97 -11.82 0.50
C VAL A 126 -7.23 -12.64 0.30
N THR A 127 -7.51 -13.05 -0.94
CA THR A 127 -8.62 -13.97 -1.22
C THR A 127 -8.25 -15.36 -0.70
N ASN A 128 -8.68 -15.67 0.52
CA ASN A 128 -8.83 -16.99 1.15
C ASN A 128 -8.07 -18.14 0.44
N THR A 129 -6.75 -18.10 0.49
CA THR A 129 -5.91 -19.25 0.17
C THR A 129 -5.32 -19.68 1.48
N LYS A 130 -5.70 -20.89 1.95
CA LYS A 130 -5.25 -21.51 3.20
C LYS A 130 -3.74 -21.29 3.43
N ARG A 131 -3.37 -20.20 4.11
CA ARG A 131 -1.98 -19.94 4.49
C ARG A 131 -1.77 -20.64 5.83
N ASN A 132 -1.02 -21.73 5.78
CA ASN A 132 -0.31 -22.21 6.96
C ASN A 132 0.55 -21.03 7.45
N VAL A 133 0.25 -20.52 8.64
CA VAL A 133 1.02 -19.47 9.32
C VAL A 133 2.36 -20.06 9.77
N LYS A 134 3.22 -20.42 8.82
CA LYS A 134 4.60 -20.90 9.04
C LYS A 134 5.50 -20.49 7.87
N SER A 135 5.92 -19.23 7.86
CA SER A 135 7.28 -18.80 7.49
C SER A 135 7.36 -17.27 7.66
N SER A 136 8.07 -16.76 8.66
CA SER A 136 9.47 -16.30 8.54
C SER A 136 9.78 -15.57 7.22
N ARG A 137 9.81 -14.23 7.30
CA ARG A 137 10.57 -13.32 6.42
C ARG A 137 10.38 -13.54 4.90
N SER A 138 9.26 -13.13 4.32
CA SER A 138 9.29 -12.62 2.94
C SER A 138 8.12 -11.68 2.65
N ASN A 139 8.37 -10.70 1.78
CA ASN A 139 7.38 -9.78 1.21
C ASN A 139 6.41 -10.55 0.30
N ASP A 140 5.50 -11.32 0.89
CA ASP A 140 4.77 -12.36 0.17
C ASP A 140 3.53 -11.80 -0.55
N ILE A 141 3.75 -10.74 -1.34
CA ILE A 141 2.79 -10.26 -2.34
C ILE A 141 2.96 -11.13 -3.57
N THR A 142 1.97 -11.98 -3.82
CA THR A 142 1.84 -12.69 -5.10
C THR A 142 1.40 -11.72 -6.19
N PHE A 143 1.98 -11.82 -7.39
CA PHE A 143 1.63 -10.97 -8.52
C PHE A 143 0.90 -11.78 -9.62
N PRO A 144 0.00 -11.16 -10.42
CA PRO A 144 -0.46 -9.77 -10.31
C PRO A 144 -1.32 -9.55 -9.05
N SER A 145 -1.31 -8.33 -8.52
CA SER A 145 -2.09 -7.96 -7.34
C SER A 145 -2.75 -6.61 -7.52
N ARG A 146 -4.01 -6.51 -7.07
CA ARG A 146 -4.70 -5.23 -6.88
C ARG A 146 -4.28 -4.63 -5.55
N ILE A 147 -3.71 -3.44 -5.59
CA ILE A 147 -3.21 -2.69 -4.43
C ILE A 147 -4.04 -1.42 -4.28
N PHE A 148 -4.62 -1.26 -3.09
CA PHE A 148 -5.30 -0.05 -2.66
C PHE A 148 -4.32 0.78 -1.85
N VAL A 149 -4.14 2.04 -2.21
CA VAL A 149 -3.20 2.94 -1.54
C VAL A 149 -3.98 3.97 -0.73
N TYR A 150 -3.59 4.13 0.53
CA TYR A 150 -4.20 5.06 1.47
C TYR A 150 -3.16 5.99 2.07
N VAL A 151 -3.59 7.19 2.44
CA VAL A 151 -2.84 8.10 3.31
C VAL A 151 -3.51 8.16 4.68
N SER A 152 -2.70 8.22 5.74
CA SER A 152 -3.18 8.40 7.11
C SER A 152 -3.52 9.86 7.38
N SER A 153 -4.70 10.09 7.96
CA SER A 153 -5.12 11.37 8.53
C SER A 153 -5.61 11.11 9.96
N GLY A 154 -4.67 11.13 10.92
CA GLY A 154 -4.94 10.78 12.32
C GLY A 154 -5.31 9.30 12.47
N ARG A 155 -6.59 9.01 12.73
CA ARG A 155 -7.12 7.64 12.83
C ARG A 155 -7.80 7.15 11.55
N LYS A 156 -7.94 8.02 10.56
CA LYS A 156 -8.65 7.71 9.31
C LYS A 156 -7.65 7.36 8.22
N TRP A 157 -8.00 6.38 7.40
CA TRP A 157 -7.28 6.04 6.19
C TRP A 157 -8.09 6.53 4.99
N ILE A 158 -7.49 7.43 4.20
CA ILE A 158 -8.14 8.03 3.03
C ILE A 158 -7.55 7.36 1.79
N LYS A 159 -8.38 6.68 1.00
CA LYS A 159 -7.94 6.05 -0.25
C LYS A 159 -7.49 7.12 -1.23
N ILE A 160 -6.29 7.01 -1.76
CA ILE A 160 -5.72 7.94 -2.75
C ILE A 160 -5.67 7.34 -4.15
N THR A 161 -5.43 6.05 -4.29
CA THR A 161 -5.41 5.37 -5.58
C THR A 161 -5.61 3.87 -5.44
N GLU A 162 -5.87 3.21 -6.56
CA GLU A 162 -5.96 1.76 -6.70
C GLU A 162 -5.23 1.37 -7.99
N LYS A 163 -4.33 0.39 -7.91
CA LYS A 163 -3.53 -0.05 -9.06
C LYS A 163 -3.33 -1.55 -9.05
N VAL A 164 -3.40 -2.16 -10.22
CA VAL A 164 -2.93 -3.53 -10.43
C VAL A 164 -1.43 -3.47 -10.69
N VAL A 165 -0.64 -4.14 -9.85
CA VAL A 165 0.81 -4.31 -10.02
C VAL A 165 1.09 -5.71 -10.51
N THR A 166 1.92 -5.84 -11.55
CA THR A 166 2.15 -7.14 -12.22
C THR A 166 3.41 -7.84 -11.75
N ASN A 167 4.29 -7.12 -11.05
CA ASN A 167 5.57 -7.62 -10.57
C ASN A 167 6.12 -6.75 -9.42
N ILE A 168 7.25 -7.16 -8.86
CA ILE A 168 7.90 -6.47 -7.74
C ILE A 168 8.40 -5.06 -8.08
N SER A 169 8.84 -4.84 -9.33
CA SER A 169 9.30 -3.54 -9.81
C SER A 169 8.16 -2.53 -9.88
N ASP A 170 7.01 -2.93 -10.43
CA ASP A 170 5.79 -2.11 -10.46
C ASP A 170 5.36 -1.70 -9.04
N TYR A 171 5.44 -2.65 -8.10
CA TYR A 171 5.09 -2.40 -6.71
C TYR A 171 6.08 -1.44 -6.02
N GLY A 172 7.38 -1.56 -6.31
CA GLY A 172 8.40 -0.61 -5.85
C GLY A 172 8.19 0.78 -6.44
N ASN A 173 7.89 0.87 -7.74
CA ASN A 173 7.60 2.13 -8.42
C ASN A 173 6.35 2.80 -7.85
N LEU A 174 5.30 2.05 -7.57
CA LEU A 174 4.09 2.56 -6.93
C LEU A 174 4.41 3.16 -5.54
N GLN A 175 5.23 2.49 -4.73
CA GLN A 175 5.67 3.02 -3.43
C GLN A 175 6.50 4.29 -3.57
N TYR A 176 7.44 4.31 -4.52
CA TYR A 176 8.26 5.49 -4.78
C TYR A 176 7.43 6.69 -5.23
N GLN A 177 6.59 6.51 -6.26
CA GLN A 177 5.73 7.56 -6.79
C GLN A 177 4.80 8.12 -5.72
N THR A 178 4.22 7.25 -4.88
CA THR A 178 3.36 7.68 -3.77
C THR A 178 4.16 8.49 -2.75
N ALA A 179 5.35 8.03 -2.38
CA ALA A 179 6.19 8.71 -1.38
C ALA A 179 6.64 10.09 -1.86
N THR A 180 7.04 10.22 -3.13
CA THR A 180 7.56 11.49 -3.68
C THR A 180 6.48 12.47 -4.12
N ALA A 181 5.25 12.02 -4.39
CA ALA A 181 4.15 12.92 -4.71
C ALA A 181 3.73 13.85 -3.54
N THR A 182 4.28 13.62 -2.34
CA THR A 182 3.95 14.36 -1.11
C THR A 182 5.14 15.09 -0.48
N LEU A 183 6.29 15.06 -1.15
CA LEU A 183 7.49 15.83 -0.81
C LEU A 183 7.52 17.12 -1.61
#